data_AF-A0A1I6BFZ6-F1
#
_entry.id   AF-A0A1I6BFZ6-F1
#
_cell.length_a   1.000
_cell.length_b   1.000
_cell.length_c   1.000
_cell.angle_alpha   90.00
_cell.angle_beta   90.00
_cell.angle_gamma   90.00
#
_symmetry.space_group_name_H-M   'P 1'
#
loop_
_entity.id
_entity.type
_entity.pdbx_description
1 polymer ?
#
loop_
_entity_poly.entity_id
_entity_poly.type
_entity_poly.pdbx_seq_one_letter_code
_entity_poly.pdbx_strand_id
1 'polypeptide(L)'
;MAGKGYDVRNSSVRLKPENQRRMEEKRVSEKVIQRILSIKITWASAVVVLIGKDTHARPWVNWEIDKANEQGKRIIGVYARGGTEADIPPSLEKYGSAIVGWNTKSIMAAIDGTNEFQQPNGTPRVPPTSASSYTC
;
A
#
# COMPACT_ATOMS: atom_id res chain seq x y z
N MET A 1 -13.62 22.97 -11.18
CA MET A 1 -13.46 21.49 -11.17
C MET A 1 -13.80 21.02 -9.77
N ALA A 2 -14.97 20.37 -9.63
CA ALA A 2 -15.42 19.80 -8.37
C ALA A 2 -14.38 18.76 -7.90
N GLY A 3 -13.80 18.97 -6.73
CA GLY A 3 -12.95 17.97 -6.11
C GLY A 3 -13.77 16.71 -5.92
N LYS A 4 -13.46 15.64 -6.66
CA LYS A 4 -14.00 14.30 -6.38
C LYS A 4 -13.78 14.05 -4.87
N GLY A 5 -14.86 13.82 -4.13
CA GLY A 5 -14.87 13.75 -2.66
C GLY A 5 -14.19 12.50 -2.10
N TYR A 6 -12.89 12.35 -2.32
CA TYR A 6 -12.10 11.25 -1.76
C TYR A 6 -11.74 11.57 -0.30
N ASP A 7 -12.19 10.72 0.64
CA ASP A 7 -11.76 10.74 2.04
C ASP A 7 -10.44 9.96 2.19
N VAL A 8 -9.32 10.67 2.29
CA VAL A 8 -7.99 10.06 2.43
C VAL A 8 -7.64 9.90 3.90
N ARG A 9 -7.52 8.65 4.37
CA ARG A 9 -7.12 8.34 5.74
C ARG A 9 -5.71 7.79 5.80
N ASN A 10 -4.87 8.41 6.62
CA ASN A 10 -3.54 7.89 6.89
C ASN A 10 -3.62 6.79 7.97
N SER A 11 -3.23 5.57 7.60
CA SER A 11 -3.18 4.43 8.53
C SER A 11 -1.79 4.04 8.99
N SER A 12 -0.76 4.79 8.63
CA SER A 12 0.59 4.52 9.09
C SER A 12 0.68 4.56 10.61
N VAL A 13 1.09 3.43 11.19
CA VAL A 13 1.46 3.38 12.61
C VAL A 13 2.84 4.03 12.71
N ARG A 14 2.86 5.33 13.02
CA ARG A 14 4.08 6.03 13.44
C ARG A 14 4.28 5.77 14.93
N LEU A 15 5.12 4.80 15.26
CA LEU A 15 5.58 4.60 16.63
C LEU A 15 6.42 5.82 17.02
N LYS A 16 5.87 6.70 17.85
CA LYS A 16 6.69 7.66 18.60
C LYS A 16 7.67 6.86 19.47
N PRO A 17 8.89 7.36 19.76
CA PRO A 17 9.86 6.65 20.60
C PRO A 17 9.28 6.22 21.96
N GLU A 18 8.33 6.98 22.50
CA GLU A 18 7.58 6.62 23.72
C GLU A 18 6.64 5.41 23.56
N ASN A 19 6.04 5.23 22.37
CA ASN A 19 5.22 4.05 22.05
C ASN A 19 6.07 2.82 21.66
N GLN A 20 7.31 3.02 21.24
CA GLN A 20 8.24 1.94 20.95
C GLN A 20 8.63 1.20 22.23
N ARG A 21 8.89 1.95 23.32
CA ARG A 21 9.03 1.39 24.67
C ARG A 21 7.80 0.60 25.12
N ARG A 22 6.58 1.11 24.89
CA ARG A 22 5.34 0.41 25.28
C ARG A 22 5.10 -0.89 24.51
N MET A 23 5.60 -0.97 23.27
CA MET A 23 5.64 -2.19 22.45
C MET A 23 6.67 -3.19 23.00
N GLU A 24 7.88 -2.73 23.32
CA GLU A 24 8.93 -3.54 23.95
C GLU A 24 8.51 -4.05 25.34
N GLU A 25 7.75 -3.25 26.08
CA GLU A 25 7.12 -3.60 27.37
C GLU A 25 5.89 -4.51 27.22
N LYS A 26 5.53 -4.95 26.00
CA LYS A 26 4.36 -5.81 25.69
C LYS A 26 3.01 -5.28 26.20
N ARG A 27 2.88 -3.98 26.49
CA ARG A 27 1.65 -3.39 27.06
C ARG A 27 0.49 -3.33 26.06
N VAL A 28 0.79 -3.49 24.77
CA VAL A 28 -0.22 -3.66 23.71
C VAL A 28 0.14 -4.93 22.95
N SER A 29 -0.76 -5.92 22.96
CA SER A 29 -0.55 -7.15 22.19
C SER A 29 -0.54 -6.85 20.70
N GLU A 30 0.38 -7.46 19.95
CA GLU A 30 0.43 -7.43 18.49
C GLU A 30 -0.94 -7.74 17.85
N LYS A 31 -1.72 -8.63 18.48
CA LYS A 31 -3.09 -8.97 18.05
C LYS A 31 -4.04 -7.77 18.07
N VAL A 32 -3.88 -6.85 19.02
CA VAL A 32 -4.70 -5.63 19.11
C VAL A 32 -4.36 -4.68 17.96
N ILE A 33 -3.07 -4.52 17.67
CA ILE A 33 -2.60 -3.67 16.55
C ILE A 33 -3.09 -4.25 15.23
N GLN A 34 -2.93 -5.56 15.03
CA GLN A 34 -3.46 -6.27 13.86
C GLN A 34 -4.98 -6.09 13.74
N ARG A 35 -5.72 -6.18 14.83
CA ARG A 35 -7.18 -6.00 14.81
C ARG A 35 -7.56 -4.58 14.39
N ILE A 36 -6.90 -3.55 14.94
CA ILE A 36 -7.15 -2.16 14.57
C ILE A 36 -6.81 -1.92 13.10
N LEU A 37 -5.65 -2.39 12.63
CA LEU A 37 -5.23 -2.27 11.24
C LEU A 37 -6.20 -2.96 10.29
N SER A 38 -6.60 -4.19 10.62
CA SER A 38 -7.57 -4.97 9.83
C SER A 38 -8.91 -4.23 9.69
N ILE A 39 -9.43 -3.64 10.78
CA ILE A 39 -10.64 -2.83 10.72
C ILE A 39 -10.44 -1.65 9.76
N LYS A 40 -9.32 -0.91 9.86
CA LYS A 40 -9.07 0.23 8.98
C LYS A 40 -9.00 -0.16 7.50
N ILE A 41 -8.44 -1.33 7.19
CA ILE A 41 -8.41 -1.89 5.82
C ILE A 41 -9.83 -2.23 5.36
N THR A 42 -10.68 -2.79 6.24
CA THR A 42 -12.07 -3.16 5.89
C THR A 42 -12.89 -1.95 5.46
N TRP A 43 -12.73 -0.80 6.12
CA TRP A 43 -13.41 0.45 5.75
C TRP A 43 -12.87 1.10 4.48
N ALA A 44 -11.65 0.73 4.03
CA ALA A 44 -11.05 1.31 2.84
C ALA A 44 -11.62 0.67 1.56
N SER A 45 -11.80 1.48 0.51
CA SER A 45 -12.14 1.00 -0.83
C SER A 45 -10.90 0.53 -1.60
N ALA A 46 -9.77 1.20 -1.40
CA ALA A 46 -8.47 0.84 -1.94
C ALA A 46 -7.37 1.14 -0.92
N VAL A 47 -6.26 0.40 -1.01
CA VAL A 47 -5.08 0.56 -0.16
C VAL A 47 -3.94 1.10 -1.03
N VAL A 48 -3.39 2.25 -0.63
CA VAL A 48 -2.25 2.88 -1.31
C VAL A 48 -0.99 2.67 -0.48
N VAL A 49 0.01 2.02 -1.09
CA VAL A 49 1.31 1.72 -0.49
C VAL A 49 2.34 2.68 -1.07
N LEU A 50 2.97 3.47 -0.21
CA LEU A 50 4.05 4.38 -0.60
C LEU A 50 5.39 3.63 -0.61
N ILE A 51 5.98 3.48 -1.79
CA ILE A 51 7.26 2.78 -2.01
C ILE A 51 8.40 3.79 -1.90
N GLY A 52 8.97 3.94 -0.71
CA GLY A 52 10.22 4.66 -0.47
C GLY A 52 11.35 3.72 -0.03
N LYS A 53 12.58 4.25 0.04
CA LYS A 53 13.83 3.52 0.30
C LYS A 53 13.83 2.52 1.47
N ASP A 54 13.02 2.75 2.51
CA ASP A 54 12.98 1.90 3.72
C ASP A 54 11.64 1.16 3.88
N THR A 55 10.80 1.12 2.84
CA THR A 55 9.43 0.59 2.94
C THR A 55 9.42 -0.91 3.07
N HIS A 56 10.25 -1.60 2.29
CA HIS A 56 10.41 -3.05 2.31
C HIS A 56 10.96 -3.55 3.67
N ALA A 57 11.75 -2.72 4.37
CA ALA A 57 12.35 -3.07 5.65
C ALA A 57 11.36 -3.07 6.84
N ARG A 58 10.13 -2.56 6.65
CA ARG A 58 9.14 -2.49 7.72
C ARG A 58 8.36 -3.81 7.83
N PRO A 59 8.41 -4.50 8.99
CA PRO A 59 7.86 -5.85 9.13
C PRO A 59 6.34 -5.92 8.91
N TRP A 60 5.63 -4.82 9.19
CA TRP A 60 4.17 -4.77 9.11
C TRP A 60 3.63 -4.54 7.69
N VAL A 61 4.45 -4.02 6.77
CA VAL A 61 3.97 -3.61 5.44
C VAL A 61 3.47 -4.80 4.64
N ASN A 62 4.23 -5.90 4.62
CA ASN A 62 3.80 -7.13 3.94
C ASN A 62 2.50 -7.66 4.54
N TRP A 63 2.39 -7.71 5.88
CA TRP A 63 1.20 -8.17 6.56
C TRP A 63 -0.05 -7.32 6.21
N GLU A 64 0.09 -6.00 6.13
CA GLU A 64 -1.02 -5.10 5.73
C GLU A 64 -1.47 -5.37 4.29
N ILE A 65 -0.52 -5.62 3.38
CA ILE A 65 -0.79 -5.93 1.98
C ILE A 65 -1.47 -7.30 1.84
N ASP A 66 -0.97 -8.32 2.53
CA ASP A 66 -1.57 -9.65 2.56
C ASP A 66 -3.00 -9.59 3.09
N LYS A 67 -3.25 -8.85 4.18
CA LYS A 67 -4.60 -8.63 4.71
C LYS A 67 -5.52 -7.84 3.78
N ALA A 68 -5.00 -6.83 3.08
CA ALA A 68 -5.77 -6.12 2.07
C ALA A 68 -6.19 -7.05 0.93
N ASN A 69 -5.30 -7.94 0.48
CA ASN A 69 -5.60 -8.93 -0.55
C ASN A 69 -6.63 -9.96 -0.07
N GLU A 70 -6.49 -10.51 1.14
CA GLU A 70 -7.48 -11.41 1.75
C GLU A 70 -8.88 -10.76 1.82
N GLN A 71 -8.95 -9.45 2.06
CA GLN A 71 -10.19 -8.69 2.09
C GLN A 71 -10.68 -8.23 0.70
N GLY A 72 -10.02 -8.66 -0.37
CA GLY A 72 -10.37 -8.31 -1.75
C GLY A 72 -10.22 -6.83 -2.08
N LYS A 73 -9.39 -6.10 -1.32
CA LYS A 73 -9.16 -4.67 -1.53
C LYS A 73 -8.22 -4.45 -2.70
N ARG A 74 -8.48 -3.39 -3.47
CA ARG A 74 -7.55 -2.96 -4.52
C ARG A 74 -6.28 -2.41 -3.90
N ILE A 75 -5.12 -2.89 -4.35
CA ILE A 75 -3.81 -2.50 -3.80
C ILE A 75 -3.03 -1.72 -4.85
N ILE A 76 -2.61 -0.52 -4.51
CA ILE A 76 -1.96 0.42 -5.41
C ILE A 76 -0.59 0.79 -4.82
N GLY A 77 0.48 0.52 -5.56
CA GLY A 77 1.83 0.99 -5.24
C GLY A 77 2.09 2.37 -5.82
N VAL A 78 2.67 3.28 -5.04
CA VAL A 78 3.09 4.60 -5.52
C VAL A 78 4.55 4.82 -5.14
N TYR A 79 5.44 5.01 -6.11
CA TYR A 79 6.83 5.36 -5.82
C TYR A 79 6.91 6.72 -5.14
N ALA A 80 7.46 6.76 -3.94
CA ALA A 80 7.84 8.00 -3.29
C ALA A 80 9.07 8.60 -3.99
N ARG A 81 9.29 9.90 -3.79
CA ARG A 81 10.43 10.61 -4.35
C ARG A 81 11.75 10.00 -3.84
N GLY A 82 12.51 9.37 -4.74
CA GLY A 82 13.75 8.64 -4.41
C GLY A 82 13.56 7.16 -4.05
N GLY A 83 12.36 6.60 -4.20
CA GLY A 83 12.16 5.15 -4.17
C GLY A 83 12.62 4.49 -5.47
N THR A 84 13.22 3.31 -5.35
CA THR A 84 13.72 2.51 -6.47
C THR A 84 12.94 1.20 -6.61
N GLU A 85 13.15 0.46 -7.69
CA GLU A 85 12.51 -0.84 -7.90
C GLU A 85 12.94 -1.90 -6.86
N ALA A 86 14.10 -1.71 -6.22
CA ALA A 86 14.57 -2.58 -5.15
C ALA A 86 13.78 -2.40 -3.83
N ASP A 87 12.99 -1.33 -3.72
CA ASP A 87 12.28 -0.98 -2.49
C ASP A 87 10.85 -1.54 -2.42
N ILE A 88 10.47 -2.32 -3.43
CA ILE A 88 9.12 -2.85 -3.57
C ILE A 88 8.95 -4.04 -2.61
N PRO A 89 7.96 -4.00 -1.70
CA PRO A 89 7.70 -5.15 -0.83
C PRO A 89 7.21 -6.35 -1.66
N PRO A 90 7.63 -7.58 -1.33
CA PRO A 90 7.29 -8.78 -2.10
C PRO A 90 5.78 -9.05 -2.19
N SER A 91 5.02 -8.73 -1.12
CA SER A 91 3.56 -8.86 -1.16
C SER A 91 2.92 -7.89 -2.18
N LEU A 92 3.53 -6.73 -2.43
CA LEU A 92 3.03 -5.76 -3.41
C LEU A 92 3.29 -6.23 -4.84
N GLU A 93 4.42 -6.90 -5.10
CA GLU A 93 4.66 -7.51 -6.42
C GLU A 93 3.66 -8.63 -6.73
N LYS A 94 3.22 -9.34 -5.69
CA LYS A 94 2.30 -10.46 -5.84
C LYS A 94 0.83 -10.04 -6.01
N TYR A 95 0.37 -9.05 -5.25
CA TYR A 95 -1.05 -8.67 -5.18
C TYR A 95 -1.36 -7.25 -5.68
N GLY A 96 -0.34 -6.48 -6.05
CA GLY A 96 -0.52 -5.12 -6.55
C GLY A 96 -1.34 -5.09 -7.83
N SER A 97 -2.41 -4.31 -7.83
CA SER A 97 -3.26 -4.10 -9.01
C SER A 97 -2.68 -3.04 -9.95
N ALA A 98 -1.92 -2.09 -9.40
CA ALA A 98 -1.22 -1.04 -10.14
C ALA A 98 0.01 -0.60 -9.35
N ILE A 99 1.08 -0.22 -10.05
CA ILE A 99 2.26 0.41 -9.46
C ILE A 99 2.60 1.63 -10.32
N VAL A 100 2.52 2.83 -9.75
CA VAL A 100 2.65 4.08 -10.50
C VAL A 100 3.75 4.97 -9.94
N GLY A 101 4.32 5.82 -10.81
CA GLY A 101 5.23 6.88 -10.38
C GLY A 101 4.53 7.95 -9.54
N TRP A 102 5.32 8.85 -8.95
CA TRP A 102 4.83 10.03 -8.22
C TRP A 102 4.21 11.07 -9.19
N ASN A 103 3.04 10.75 -9.75
CA ASN A 103 2.30 11.60 -10.68
C ASN A 103 0.81 11.60 -10.34
N THR A 104 0.23 12.77 -10.10
CA THR A 104 -1.20 12.92 -9.75
C THR A 104 -2.12 12.24 -10.76
N LYS A 105 -1.84 12.31 -12.06
CA LYS A 105 -2.68 11.70 -13.10
C LYS A 105 -2.66 10.17 -12.99
N SER A 106 -1.48 9.58 -12.85
CA SER A 106 -1.33 8.13 -12.74
C SER A 106 -1.89 7.59 -11.43
N ILE A 107 -1.73 8.34 -10.32
CA ILE A 107 -2.34 7.97 -9.03
C ILE A 107 -3.86 7.99 -9.12
N MET A 108 -4.45 9.04 -9.70
CA MET A 108 -5.91 9.13 -9.90
C MET A 108 -6.42 8.02 -10.81
N ALA A 109 -5.74 7.73 -11.92
CA ALA A 109 -6.10 6.64 -12.82
C ALA A 109 -6.05 5.27 -12.11
N ALA A 110 -5.01 5.03 -11.30
CA ALA A 110 -4.88 3.80 -10.54
C ALA A 110 -6.00 3.62 -9.50
N ILE A 111 -6.44 4.72 -8.86
CA ILE A 111 -7.58 4.75 -7.93
C ILE A 111 -8.90 4.52 -8.66
N ASP A 112 -9.09 5.13 -9.83
CA ASP A 112 -10.29 4.98 -10.67
C ASP A 112 -10.40 3.58 -11.32
N GLY A 113 -9.36 2.75 -11.22
CA GLY A 113 -9.40 1.34 -11.61
C GLY A 113 -8.44 0.93 -12.73
N THR A 114 -7.64 1.85 -13.27
CA THR A 114 -6.65 1.52 -14.31
C THR A 114 -5.50 0.71 -13.72
N ASN A 115 -5.20 -0.45 -14.34
CA ASN A 115 -4.09 -1.31 -13.96
C ASN A 115 -2.83 -0.90 -14.76
N GLU A 116 -2.12 0.13 -14.31
CA GLU A 116 -0.84 0.53 -14.88
C GLU A 116 0.31 0.07 -13.99
N PHE A 117 1.35 -0.47 -14.62
CA PHE A 117 2.62 -0.77 -13.97
C PHE A 117 3.69 0.10 -14.61
N GLN A 118 4.31 0.94 -13.79
CA GLN A 118 5.35 1.87 -14.18
C GLN A 118 6.59 1.60 -13.35
N GLN A 119 7.74 2.03 -13.87
CA GLN A 119 8.99 2.15 -13.14
C GLN A 119 9.06 3.53 -12.44
N PRO A 120 10.02 3.77 -11.53
CA PRO A 120 10.17 5.05 -10.84
C PRO A 120 10.35 6.26 -11.78
N ASN A 121 10.91 6.03 -12.97
CA ASN A 121 11.11 7.02 -14.04
C ASN A 121 9.83 7.28 -14.88
N GLY A 122 8.74 6.53 -14.64
CA GLY A 122 7.49 6.61 -15.38
C GLY A 122 7.44 5.77 -16.66
N THR A 123 8.46 4.97 -16.99
CA THR A 123 8.38 4.04 -18.13
C THR A 123 7.47 2.85 -17.80
N PRO A 124 6.75 2.30 -18.80
CA PRO A 124 5.90 1.14 -18.58
C PRO A 124 6.73 -0.06 -18.14
N ARG A 125 6.22 -0.78 -17.15
CA ARG A 125 6.80 -1.99 -16.58
C ARG A 125 5.89 -3.17 -16.91
N VAL A 126 6.49 -4.34 -17.14
CA VAL A 126 5.73 -5.59 -17.26
C VAL A 126 5.12 -5.93 -15.90
N PRO A 127 3.80 -6.21 -15.82
CA PRO A 127 3.17 -6.59 -14.56
C PRO A 127 3.93 -7.79 -13.94
N PRO A 128 4.29 -7.72 -12.65
CA PRO A 128 5.08 -8.77 -11.97
C PRO A 128 4.36 -10.12 -11.92
N THR A 129 3.03 -10.12 -12.01
CA THR A 129 2.22 -11.33 -12.10
C THR A 129 1.21 -11.15 -13.22
N SER A 130 0.99 -12.16 -14.06
CA SER A 130 -0.11 -12.21 -15.02
C SER A 130 -1.43 -12.17 -14.23
N ALA A 131 -1.94 -10.97 -13.97
CA ALA A 131 -3.22 -10.80 -13.32
C ALA A 131 -4.26 -11.52 -14.19
N SER A 132 -4.71 -12.69 -13.74
CA SER A 132 -5.99 -13.24 -14.17
C SER A 132 -7.00 -12.16 -13.85
N SER A 133 -7.46 -11.45 -14.88
CA SER A 133 -8.57 -10.54 -14.79
C SER A 133 -9.75 -11.34 -14.26
N TYR A 134 -10.12 -11.13 -13.00
CA TYR A 134 -11.42 -11.56 -12.51
C TYR A 134 -12.46 -10.68 -13.21
N THR A 135 -12.86 -11.10 -14.40
CA THR A 135 -14.11 -10.67 -15.01
C THR A 135 -15.23 -11.34 -14.22
N CYS A 136 -16.09 -10.54 -13.59
CA CYS A 136 -17.38 -10.99 -13.09
C CYS A 136 -18.48 -10.41 -13.98
#